data_AF-A0AAW4UAW6-F1
#
_entry.id   AF-A0AAW4UAW6-F1
#
_cell.length_a   1.000
_cell.length_b   1.000
_cell.length_c   1.000
_cell.angle_alpha   90.00
_cell.angle_beta   90.00
_cell.angle_gamma   90.00
#
_symmetry.space_group_name_H-M   'P 1'
#
loop_
_entity.id
_entity.type
_entity.pdbx_description
1 polymer ?
#
loop_
_entity_poly.entity_id
_entity_poly.type
_entity_poly.pdbx_seq_one_letter_code
_entity_poly.pdbx_strand_id
1 'polypeptide(L)'
;MKKTITISSTKELNDALDEMKKEIFFDKSTSEMIRTLLFIGIKSFQTERKNKKKDSTIKSNIKKDIDFKNLREKLGISTDTIAVFSGISEEEYISIENGSLVPTEEIFNSIKDVFTTFLDR
;
A
#
# COMPACT_ATOMS: atom_id res chain seq x y z
N MET A 1 11.38 -28.67 5.43
CA MET A 1 10.85 -28.24 6.75
C MET A 1 10.15 -26.90 6.58
N LYS A 2 8.84 -26.82 6.83
CA LYS A 2 8.12 -25.53 6.89
C LYS A 2 8.43 -24.87 8.26
N LYS A 3 8.93 -23.64 8.26
CA LYS A 3 9.08 -22.84 9.48
C LYS A 3 7.73 -22.21 9.81
N THR A 4 7.08 -22.68 10.87
CA THR A 4 5.86 -22.08 11.41
C THR A 4 6.25 -21.00 12.40
N ILE A 5 5.78 -19.78 12.18
CA ILE A 5 5.96 -18.67 13.13
C ILE A 5 4.76 -18.71 14.08
N THR A 6 5.02 -18.93 15.36
CA THR A 6 4.00 -18.91 16.42
C THR A 6 4.03 -17.55 17.08
N ILE A 7 2.99 -16.74 16.87
CA ILE A 7 2.83 -15.46 17.55
C ILE A 7 2.07 -15.74 18.85
N SER A 8 2.69 -15.52 20.00
CA SER A 8 2.02 -15.69 21.30
C SER A 8 1.03 -14.54 21.49
N SER A 9 -0.26 -14.85 21.42
CA SER A 9 -1.32 -13.88 21.72
C SER A 9 -1.51 -13.76 23.23
N THR A 10 -1.59 -12.52 23.75
CA THR A 10 -1.96 -12.27 25.14
C THR A 10 -3.48 -12.36 25.30
N LYS A 11 -3.95 -12.62 26.53
CA LYS A 11 -5.39 -12.69 26.82
C LYS A 11 -6.12 -11.40 26.45
N GLU A 12 -5.53 -10.25 26.80
CA GLU A 12 -6.05 -8.92 26.45
C GLU A 12 -6.14 -8.70 24.93
N LEU A 13 -5.16 -9.19 24.16
CA LEU A 13 -5.19 -9.07 22.70
C LEU A 13 -6.30 -9.93 22.09
N ASN A 14 -6.54 -11.12 22.63
CA ASN A 14 -7.64 -11.98 22.19
C ASN A 14 -9.00 -11.38 22.55
N ASP A 15 -9.16 -10.83 23.75
CA ASP A 15 -10.42 -10.25 24.21
C ASP A 15 -10.79 -9.02 23.36
N ALA A 16 -9.82 -8.15 23.06
CA ALA A 16 -10.02 -7.00 22.16
C ALA A 16 -10.36 -7.43 20.72
N LEU A 17 -9.73 -8.49 20.21
CA LEU A 17 -10.03 -9.03 18.88
C LEU A 17 -11.43 -9.63 18.80
N ASP A 18 -11.89 -10.29 19.87
CA ASP A 18 -13.21 -10.89 19.91
C ASP A 18 -14.34 -9.87 20.12
N GLU A 19 -14.08 -8.78 20.84
CA GLU A 19 -15.00 -7.63 20.93
C GLU A 19 -15.13 -6.93 19.57
N MET A 20 -14.00 -6.68 18.89
CA MET A 20 -13.97 -6.05 17.57
C MET A 20 -14.62 -6.94 16.48
N LYS A 21 -14.50 -8.26 16.58
CA LYS A 21 -15.24 -9.22 15.71
C LYS A 21 -16.74 -9.13 15.93
N LYS A 22 -17.20 -9.04 17.18
CA LYS A 22 -18.63 -8.99 17.52
C LYS A 22 -19.30 -7.69 17.08
N GLU A 23 -18.61 -6.56 17.13
CA GLU A 23 -19.20 -5.27 16.77
C GLU A 23 -19.12 -4.94 15.26
N ILE A 24 -18.05 -5.36 14.56
CA ILE A 24 -17.76 -4.89 13.19
C ILE A 24 -17.86 -6.01 12.15
N PHE A 25 -17.63 -7.26 12.54
CA PHE A 25 -17.43 -8.39 11.61
C PHE A 25 -18.35 -9.58 11.86
N PHE A 26 -19.41 -9.41 12.67
CA PHE A 26 -20.30 -10.49 13.10
C PHE A 26 -20.89 -11.30 11.93
N ASP A 27 -21.10 -10.65 10.77
CA ASP A 27 -21.66 -11.25 9.56
C ASP A 27 -20.70 -11.20 8.35
N LYS A 28 -19.41 -10.94 8.59
CA LYS A 28 -18.40 -10.77 7.54
C LYS A 28 -17.44 -11.94 7.47
N SER A 29 -17.06 -12.33 6.25
CA SER A 29 -16.07 -13.39 6.05
C SER A 29 -14.70 -13.01 6.61
N THR A 30 -13.90 -14.00 7.01
CA THR A 30 -12.52 -13.77 7.50
C THR A 30 -11.68 -12.98 6.49
N SER A 31 -11.87 -13.21 5.19
CA SER A 31 -11.19 -12.45 4.13
C SER A 31 -11.57 -10.97 4.14
N GLU A 32 -12.84 -10.66 4.37
CA GLU A 32 -13.34 -9.28 4.39
C GLU A 32 -12.86 -8.54 5.64
N MET A 33 -12.78 -9.24 6.77
CA MET A 33 -12.17 -8.74 8.00
C MET A 33 -10.68 -8.40 7.80
N ILE A 34 -9.91 -9.31 7.19
CA ILE A 34 -8.49 -9.07 6.89
C ILE A 34 -8.32 -7.84 5.98
N ARG A 35 -9.12 -7.72 4.91
CA ARG A 35 -9.08 -6.57 3.99
C ARG A 35 -9.39 -5.26 4.72
N THR A 36 -10.39 -5.27 5.59
CA THR A 36 -10.81 -4.08 6.34
C THR A 36 -9.72 -3.64 7.32
N LEU A 37 -9.12 -4.58 8.06
CA LEU A 37 -8.02 -4.28 8.99
C LEU A 37 -6.77 -3.77 8.26
N LEU A 38 -6.42 -4.35 7.11
CA LEU A 38 -5.34 -3.83 6.26
C LEU A 38 -5.62 -2.40 5.80
N PHE A 39 -6.84 -2.14 5.32
CA PHE A 39 -7.24 -0.81 4.86
C PHE A 39 -7.16 0.24 5.97
N ILE A 40 -7.65 -0.09 7.17
CA ILE A 40 -7.56 0.78 8.35
C ILE A 40 -6.09 1.03 8.71
N GLY A 41 -5.26 -0.02 8.76
CA GLY A 41 -3.83 0.11 9.04
C GLY A 41 -3.09 1.01 8.05
N ILE A 42 -3.37 0.86 6.75
CA ILE A 42 -2.80 1.69 5.68
C ILE A 42 -3.24 3.16 5.85
N LYS A 43 -4.53 3.40 6.09
CA LYS A 43 -5.05 4.76 6.29
C LYS A 43 -4.44 5.45 7.51
N SER A 44 -4.31 4.74 8.63
CA SER A 44 -3.68 5.28 9.85
C SER A 44 -2.22 5.63 9.61
N PHE A 45 -1.48 4.76 8.92
CA PHE A 45 -0.07 5.00 8.57
C PHE A 45 0.11 6.21 7.62
N GLN A 46 -0.76 6.36 6.64
CA GLN A 46 -0.76 7.52 5.73
C GLN A 46 -1.10 8.82 6.47
N THR A 47 -2.01 8.77 7.44
CA THR A 47 -2.39 9.94 8.24
C THR A 47 -1.24 10.42 9.14
N GLU A 48 -0.49 9.50 9.75
CA GLU A 48 0.72 9.82 10.51
C GLU A 48 1.84 10.42 9.63
N ARG A 49 2.00 9.93 8.39
CA ARG A 49 2.94 10.50 7.42
C ARG A 49 2.55 11.92 6.98
N LYS A 50 1.25 12.22 6.83
CA LYS A 50 0.77 13.57 6.49
C LYS A 50 1.04 14.58 7.61
N ASN A 51 0.94 14.15 8.87
CA ASN A 51 1.26 15.02 10.01
C ASN A 51 2.77 15.30 10.18
N LYS A 52 3.65 14.41 9.71
CA LYS A 52 5.11 14.65 9.69
C LYS A 52 5.62 15.51 8.51
N LYS A 53 4.83 15.69 7.44
CA LYS A 53 5.27 16.34 6.18
C LYS A 53 4.98 17.85 6.09
N LYS A 54 4.54 18.52 7.16
CA LYS A 54 4.31 19.98 7.10
C LYS A 54 5.60 20.81 7.04
N ASP A 55 6.75 20.22 7.32
CA ASP A 55 8.08 20.84 7.19
C ASP A 55 8.93 20.09 6.15
N SER A 56 8.89 20.54 4.90
CA SER A 56 10.06 20.60 3.99
C SER A 56 9.61 20.97 2.59
N THR A 57 9.61 22.27 2.34
CA THR A 57 9.58 22.85 1.01
C THR A 57 10.87 22.46 0.28
N ILE A 58 10.85 21.42 -0.56
CA ILE A 58 11.94 21.19 -1.52
C ILE A 58 11.34 20.86 -2.88
N LYS A 59 11.32 21.88 -3.74
CA LYS A 59 11.26 21.75 -5.19
C LYS A 59 12.35 20.78 -5.64
N SER A 60 12.01 19.73 -6.39
CA SER A 60 13.02 19.00 -7.17
C SER A 60 12.50 18.62 -8.55
N ASN A 61 13.02 19.34 -9.55
CA ASN A 61 12.95 19.01 -10.97
C ASN A 61 13.74 17.74 -11.26
N ILE A 62 13.13 16.56 -11.10
CA ILE A 62 13.71 15.29 -11.57
C ILE A 62 12.65 14.51 -12.34
N LYS A 63 12.32 14.96 -13.55
CA LYS A 63 11.82 14.06 -14.62
C LYS A 63 13.00 13.21 -15.08
N LYS A 64 13.32 12.15 -14.34
CA LYS A 64 14.03 11.00 -14.91
C LYS A 64 12.95 10.07 -15.46
N ASP A 65 13.05 9.72 -16.74
CA ASP A 65 12.27 8.63 -17.35
C ASP A 65 12.49 7.36 -16.51
N ILE A 66 11.52 7.05 -15.64
CA ILE A 66 11.47 5.76 -14.97
C ILE A 66 10.54 4.90 -15.83
N ASP A 67 11.10 3.85 -16.41
CA ASP A 67 10.34 2.82 -17.11
C ASP A 67 9.65 1.92 -16.08
N PHE A 68 8.45 2.33 -15.65
CA PHE A 68 7.66 1.61 -14.66
C PHE A 68 7.26 0.20 -15.13
N LYS A 69 7.09 0.00 -16.44
CA LYS A 69 6.74 -1.30 -17.01
C LYS A 69 7.85 -2.32 -16.78
N ASN A 70 9.07 -1.96 -17.19
CA ASN A 70 10.24 -2.81 -17.04
C ASN A 70 10.54 -3.08 -15.56
N LEU A 71 10.37 -2.07 -14.71
CA LEU A 71 10.56 -2.22 -13.27
C LEU A 71 9.54 -3.20 -12.66
N ARG A 72 8.26 -3.08 -13.04
CA ARG A 72 7.17 -3.96 -12.61
C ARG A 72 7.40 -5.40 -13.06
N GLU A 73 7.75 -5.59 -14.33
CA GLU A 73 8.01 -6.92 -14.91
C GLU A 73 9.21 -7.60 -14.24
N LYS A 74 10.30 -6.86 -13.97
CA LYS A 74 11.48 -7.38 -13.24
C LYS A 74 11.16 -7.83 -11.82
N LEU A 75 10.26 -7.12 -11.14
CA LEU A 75 9.84 -7.44 -9.78
C LEU A 75 8.69 -8.45 -9.73
N GLY A 76 8.11 -8.82 -10.88
CA GLY A 76 6.98 -9.76 -10.95
C GLY A 76 5.70 -9.22 -10.29
N ILE A 77 5.53 -7.89 -10.26
CA ILE A 77 4.38 -7.24 -9.60
C ILE A 77 3.25 -7.07 -10.61
N SER A 78 1.99 -7.24 -10.17
CA SER A 78 0.83 -7.00 -11.02
C SER A 78 0.49 -5.50 -11.11
N THR A 79 -0.19 -5.10 -12.19
CA THR A 79 -0.71 -3.73 -12.40
C THR A 79 -1.68 -3.32 -11.30
N ASP A 80 -2.62 -4.19 -10.95
CA ASP A 80 -3.56 -4.03 -9.82
C ASP A 80 -2.82 -3.75 -8.50
N THR A 81 -1.75 -4.49 -8.20
CA THR A 81 -0.99 -4.29 -6.97
C THR A 81 -0.39 -2.89 -6.88
N ILE A 82 0.23 -2.39 -7.97
CA ILE A 82 0.77 -1.03 -7.97
C ILE A 82 -0.35 -0.01 -7.82
N ALA A 83 -1.45 -0.17 -8.55
CA ALA A 83 -2.60 0.75 -8.50
C ALA A 83 -3.19 0.84 -7.09
N VAL A 84 -3.43 -0.30 -6.43
CA VAL A 84 -3.95 -0.38 -5.06
C VAL A 84 -3.02 0.33 -4.07
N PHE A 85 -1.70 0.08 -4.14
CA PHE A 85 -0.77 0.71 -3.20
C PHE A 85 -0.52 2.18 -3.50
N SER A 86 -0.63 2.59 -4.76
CA SER A 86 -0.49 3.99 -5.17
C SER A 86 -1.75 4.81 -4.97
N GLY A 87 -2.90 4.18 -4.74
CA GLY A 87 -4.19 4.84 -4.50
C GLY A 87 -4.87 5.36 -5.77
N ILE A 88 -4.58 4.73 -6.91
CA ILE A 88 -5.12 5.08 -8.23
C ILE A 88 -5.90 3.89 -8.81
N SER A 89 -6.65 4.10 -9.90
CA SER A 89 -7.28 2.98 -10.60
C SER A 89 -6.24 2.17 -11.40
N GLU A 90 -6.53 0.90 -11.66
CA GLU A 90 -5.66 0.06 -12.49
C GLU A 90 -5.52 0.64 -13.91
N GLU A 91 -6.61 1.15 -14.48
CA GLU A 91 -6.65 1.80 -15.79
C GLU A 91 -5.75 3.06 -15.83
N GLU A 92 -5.75 3.84 -14.75
CA GLU A 92 -4.91 5.02 -14.59
C GLU A 92 -3.43 4.62 -14.54
N TYR A 93 -3.10 3.58 -13.78
CA TYR A 93 -1.73 3.04 -13.73
C TYR A 93 -1.28 2.52 -15.10
N ILE A 94 -2.10 1.74 -15.81
CA ILE A 94 -1.80 1.24 -17.15
C ILE A 94 -1.55 2.40 -18.13
N SER A 95 -2.35 3.46 -18.03
CA SER A 95 -2.19 4.66 -18.87
C SER A 95 -0.87 5.39 -18.57
N ILE A 96 -0.45 5.44 -17.31
CA ILE A 96 0.85 5.99 -16.89
C ILE A 96 1.99 5.10 -17.38
N GLU A 97 1.88 3.80 -17.21
CA GLU A 97 2.88 2.81 -17.62
C GLU A 97 3.14 2.85 -19.12
N ASN A 98 2.09 3.01 -19.93
CA ASN A 98 2.18 3.13 -21.38
C ASN A 98 2.54 4.56 -21.87
N GLY A 99 2.76 5.51 -20.96
CA GLY A 99 3.07 6.91 -21.29
C GLY A 99 1.91 7.69 -21.91
N SER A 100 0.69 7.15 -21.87
CA SER A 100 -0.53 7.79 -22.37
C SER A 100 -1.09 8.85 -21.42
N LEU A 101 -0.74 8.74 -20.14
CA LEU A 101 -1.10 9.70 -19.10
C LEU A 101 0.15 10.16 -18.35
N VAL A 102 0.33 11.46 -18.20
CA VAL A 102 1.39 12.02 -17.36
C VAL A 102 0.85 12.13 -15.93
N PRO A 103 1.43 11.40 -14.95
CA PRO A 103 0.96 11.46 -13.57
C PRO A 103 1.26 12.80 -12.92
N THR A 104 0.49 13.15 -11.89
CA THR A 104 0.86 14.25 -10.99
C THR A 104 2.10 13.88 -10.17
N GLU A 105 2.77 14.89 -9.59
CA GLU A 105 3.94 14.65 -8.73
C GLU A 105 3.60 13.76 -7.51
N GLU A 106 2.38 13.91 -6.95
CA GLU A 106 1.89 13.07 -5.86
C GLU A 106 1.76 11.61 -6.29
N ILE A 107 1.11 11.35 -7.44
CA ILE A 107 0.93 10.00 -7.99
C ILE A 107 2.28 9.39 -8.36
N PHE A 108 3.16 10.15 -9.01
CA PHE A 108 4.49 9.68 -9.38
C PHE A 108 5.32 9.24 -8.16
N ASN A 109 5.32 10.06 -7.10
CA ASN A 109 6.00 9.72 -5.86
C ASN A 109 5.35 8.53 -5.15
N SER A 110 4.02 8.41 -5.21
CA SER A 110 3.29 7.26 -4.68
C SER A 110 3.72 5.96 -5.36
N ILE A 111 3.73 5.93 -6.71
CA ILE A 111 4.18 4.78 -7.51
C ILE A 111 5.64 4.44 -7.18
N LYS A 112 6.51 5.45 -7.10
CA LYS A 112 7.92 5.26 -6.77
C LYS A 112 8.13 4.66 -5.37
N ASP A 113 7.39 5.12 -4.37
CA ASP A 113 7.44 4.60 -3.00
C ASP A 113 7.03 3.12 -2.93
N VAL A 114 6.09 2.69 -3.77
CA VAL A 114 5.72 1.27 -3.89
C VAL A 114 6.92 0.48 -4.37
N PHE A 115 7.55 0.90 -5.47
CA PHE A 115 8.70 0.19 -6.03
C PHE A 115 9.92 0.14 -5.10
N THR A 116 10.24 1.23 -4.39
CA THR A 116 11.34 1.23 -3.42
C THR A 116 11.08 0.23 -2.28
N THR A 117 9.84 0.14 -1.81
CA THR A 117 9.45 -0.84 -0.78
C THR A 117 9.70 -2.30 -1.21
N PHE A 118 9.57 -2.61 -2.50
CA PHE A 118 9.86 -3.94 -3.04
C PHE A 118 11.35 -4.18 -3.32
N LEU A 119 12.13 -3.12 -3.57
CA LEU A 119 13.57 -3.20 -3.82
C LEU A 119 14.41 -3.31 -2.55
N ASP A 120 13.95 -2.74 -1.43
CA ASP A 120 14.64 -2.78 -0.13
C ASP A 120 14.40 -4.08 0.67
N ARG A 121 13.85 -5.12 0.03
CA ARG A 121 13.60 -6.45 0.62
C ARG A 121 14.52 -7.51 0.03
#